data_AF-A0A4Y2JGV1-F1
#
_entry.id   AF-A0A4Y2JGV1-F1
#
_cell.length_a   1.000
_cell.length_b   1.000
_cell.length_c   1.000
_cell.angle_alpha   90.00
_cell.angle_beta   90.00
_cell.angle_gamma   90.00
#
_symmetry.space_group_name_H-M   'P 1'
#
loop_
_entity.id
_entity.type
_entity.pdbx_description
1 polymer ?
#
loop_
_entity_poly.entity_id
_entity_poly.type
_entity_poly.pdbx_seq_one_letter_code
_entity_poly.pdbx_strand_id
1 'polypeptide(L)'
;MPHSAVVRTDKETTKFTMVFHASSKGQGHKSLNDCLTSGPPLNPRILDVLLRFCEFESAFCSDIQGAFLTIGIAEEHRDYLRFFWFPDKQDSKSYKILRMTRVPFGVTSSPFMLAATIKYHIRKYK
;
A
#
# COMPACT_ATOMS: atom_id res chain seq x y z
N MET A 1 8.48 8.68 -7.45
CA MET A 1 7.52 9.05 -6.39
C MET A 1 8.24 9.75 -5.24
N PRO A 2 7.78 10.93 -4.81
CA PRO A 2 8.21 11.54 -3.57
C PRO A 2 7.84 10.64 -2.39
N HIS A 3 8.66 10.67 -1.34
CA HIS A 3 8.44 9.86 -0.15
C HIS A 3 8.92 10.60 1.10
N SER A 4 8.35 10.23 2.23
CA SER A 4 8.71 10.78 3.54
C SER A 4 8.72 9.67 4.57
N ALA A 5 9.71 9.70 5.46
CA ALA A 5 9.73 8.86 6.64
C ALA A 5 8.76 9.42 7.68
N VAL A 6 7.85 8.60 8.17
CA VAL A 6 7.05 8.88 9.36
C VAL A 6 7.64 8.08 10.50
N VAL A 7 8.20 8.79 11.50
CA VAL A 7 8.72 8.19 12.72
C VAL A 7 7.65 8.35 13.80
N ARG A 8 7.24 7.23 14.39
CA ARG A 8 6.27 7.16 15.48
C ARG A 8 7.00 6.77 16.75
N THR A 9 7.28 7.74 17.60
CA THR A 9 7.97 7.55 18.88
C THR A 9 7.07 6.91 19.94
N ASP A 10 5.76 6.94 19.72
CA ASP A 10 4.69 6.41 20.57
C ASP A 10 4.39 4.93 20.37
N LYS A 11 4.94 4.28 19.32
CA LYS A 11 4.70 2.87 19.01
C LYS A 11 5.90 1.99 19.37
N GLU A 12 5.66 0.87 20.03
CA GLU A 12 6.73 -0.08 20.35
C GLU A 12 7.20 -0.89 19.13
N THR A 13 6.25 -1.35 18.29
CA THR A 13 6.52 -2.35 17.24
C THR A 13 6.78 -1.76 15.85
N THR A 14 6.18 -0.62 15.49
CA THR A 14 6.35 0.03 14.18
C THR A 14 6.73 1.49 14.35
N LYS A 15 7.99 1.71 14.76
CA LYS A 15 8.56 3.05 15.01
C LYS A 15 8.82 3.86 13.74
N PHE A 16 8.86 3.19 12.58
CA PHE A 16 9.23 3.81 11.31
C PHE A 16 8.35 3.27 10.18
N THR A 17 7.84 4.16 9.32
CA THR A 17 7.12 3.78 8.11
C THR A 17 7.45 4.75 6.98
N MET A 18 7.77 4.21 5.81
CA MET A 18 7.95 5.00 4.59
C MET A 18 6.59 5.26 3.94
N VAL A 19 6.27 6.53 3.73
CA VAL A 19 5.04 6.96 3.05
C VAL A 19 5.39 7.49 1.67
N PHE A 20 4.75 6.95 0.64
CA PHE A 20 4.92 7.39 -0.75
C PHE A 20 3.76 8.30 -1.16
N HIS A 21 4.10 9.46 -1.72
CA HIS A 21 3.13 10.47 -2.15
C HIS A 21 2.82 10.31 -3.63
N ALA A 22 2.07 9.27 -3.98
CA ALA A 22 1.67 9.00 -5.38
C ALA A 22 0.66 10.02 -5.94
N SER A 23 0.06 10.85 -5.08
CA SER A 23 -0.81 11.97 -5.45
C SER A 23 -0.05 13.28 -5.69
N SER A 24 1.27 13.32 -5.42
CA SER A 24 2.07 14.52 -5.67
C SER A 24 2.15 14.80 -7.18
N LYS A 25 1.96 16.07 -7.54
CA LYS A 25 1.95 16.55 -8.93
C LYS A 25 2.78 17.82 -9.07
N GLY A 26 3.53 17.91 -10.16
CA GLY A 26 4.16 19.16 -10.59
C GLY A 26 3.14 20.10 -11.21
N GLN A 27 3.50 21.38 -11.35
CA GLN A 27 2.64 22.37 -12.00
C GLN A 27 2.33 21.93 -13.44
N GLY A 28 1.04 21.82 -13.78
CA GLY A 28 0.59 21.37 -15.11
C GLY A 28 0.72 19.88 -15.40
N HIS A 29 1.20 19.06 -14.45
CA HIS A 29 1.39 17.62 -14.64
C HIS A 29 0.37 16.78 -13.85
N LYS A 30 0.12 15.56 -14.33
CA LYS A 30 -0.66 14.55 -13.61
C LYS A 30 0.19 13.86 -12.54
N SER A 31 -0.42 13.49 -11.44
CA SER A 31 0.18 12.59 -10.45
C SER A 31 0.13 11.14 -10.93
N LEU A 32 0.86 10.24 -10.25
CA LEU A 32 0.75 8.81 -10.53
C LEU A 32 -0.68 8.31 -10.27
N ASN A 33 -1.32 8.79 -9.20
CA ASN A 33 -2.70 8.40 -8.87
C ASN A 33 -3.72 8.88 -9.92
N ASP A 34 -3.48 9.99 -10.62
CA ASP A 34 -4.36 10.46 -11.70
C ASP A 34 -4.26 9.59 -12.96
N CYS A 35 -3.16 8.83 -13.10
CA CYS A 35 -2.91 7.93 -14.22
C CYS A 35 -3.31 6.48 -13.94
N LEU A 36 -3.57 6.14 -12.67
CA LEU A 36 -3.92 4.79 -12.24
C LEU A 36 -5.42 4.64 -12.03
N THR A 37 -5.94 3.47 -12.38
CA THR A 37 -7.34 3.12 -12.07
C THR A 37 -7.42 2.50 -10.69
N SER A 38 -8.28 3.03 -9.81
CA SER A 38 -8.46 2.52 -8.43
C SER A 38 -9.00 1.09 -8.37
N GLY A 39 -9.68 0.64 -9.42
CA GLY A 39 -10.41 -0.62 -9.44
C GLY A 39 -11.76 -0.53 -8.69
N PRO A 40 -12.65 -1.52 -8.86
CA PRO A 40 -13.94 -1.53 -8.17
C PRO A 40 -13.78 -1.73 -6.66
N PRO A 41 -14.69 -1.18 -5.83
CA PRO A 41 -14.64 -1.38 -4.38
C PRO A 41 -14.97 -2.84 -4.05
N LEU A 42 -13.97 -3.58 -3.55
CA LEU A 42 -14.13 -4.99 -3.16
C LEU A 42 -14.24 -5.21 -1.66
N ASN A 43 -13.99 -4.17 -0.85
CA ASN A 43 -14.11 -4.26 0.61
C ASN A 43 -15.57 -4.54 1.01
N PRO A 44 -15.81 -5.47 1.95
CA PRO A 44 -17.15 -5.68 2.48
C PRO A 44 -17.63 -4.42 3.18
N ARG A 45 -18.96 -4.22 3.21
CA ARG A 45 -19.54 -3.12 4.00
C ARG A 45 -19.29 -3.40 5.47
N ILE A 46 -18.87 -2.37 6.21
CA ILE A 46 -18.55 -2.53 7.64
C ILE A 46 -19.75 -3.03 8.44
N LEU A 47 -20.96 -2.56 8.12
CA LEU A 47 -22.20 -3.02 8.77
C LEU A 47 -22.43 -4.52 8.55
N ASP A 48 -22.24 -5.01 7.32
CA ASP A 48 -22.41 -6.43 7.01
C ASP A 48 -21.39 -7.29 7.78
N VAL A 49 -20.16 -6.79 7.96
CA VAL A 49 -19.14 -7.48 8.78
C VAL A 49 -19.57 -7.51 10.25
N LEU A 50 -20.00 -6.38 10.81
CA LEU A 50 -20.41 -6.29 12.21
C LEU A 50 -21.63 -7.17 12.51
N LEU A 51 -22.65 -7.16 11.64
CA LEU A 51 -23.84 -8.00 11.82
C LEU A 51 -23.48 -9.50 11.84
N ARG A 52 -22.57 -9.95 10.96
CA ARG A 52 -22.08 -11.34 10.97
C ARG A 52 -21.29 -11.67 12.22
N PHE A 53 -20.52 -10.72 12.76
CA PHE A 53 -19.82 -10.91 14.04
C PHE A 53 -20.80 -11.08 15.21
N CYS A 54 -21.99 -10.46 15.15
CA CYS A 54 -23.03 -10.61 16.16
C CYS A 54 -23.91 -11.86 15.98
N GLU A 55 -23.90 -12.48 14.79
CA GLU A 55 -24.76 -13.63 14.46
C GLU A 55 -24.29 -14.94 15.11
N PHE A 56 -22.98 -15.09 15.32
CA PHE A 56 -22.38 -16.31 15.86
C PHE A 56 -21.83 -16.09 17.28
N GLU A 57 -21.90 -17.12 18.12
CA GLU A 57 -21.39 -17.10 19.50
C GLU A 57 -19.87 -16.85 19.56
N SER A 58 -19.14 -17.22 18.51
CA SER A 58 -17.69 -17.08 18.43
C SER A 58 -17.27 -16.53 17.07
N ALA A 59 -16.30 -15.61 17.08
CA ALA A 59 -15.73 -15.01 15.89
C ALA A 59 -14.20 -15.02 15.96
N PHE A 60 -13.55 -15.30 14.83
CA PHE A 60 -12.10 -15.22 14.69
C PHE A 60 -11.71 -13.91 14.03
N CYS A 61 -10.76 -13.21 14.64
CA CYS A 61 -10.18 -11.98 14.11
C CYS A 61 -8.66 -12.09 14.08
N SER A 62 -8.05 -11.61 13.01
CA SER A 62 -6.60 -11.58 12.85
C SER A 62 -6.21 -10.40 11.96
N ASP A 63 -5.02 -9.84 12.21
CA ASP A 63 -4.43 -8.79 11.39
C ASP A 63 -3.34 -9.38 10.49
N ILE A 64 -3.33 -8.97 9.21
CA ILE A 64 -2.28 -9.36 8.27
C ILE A 64 -1.23 -8.26 8.30
N GLN A 65 -0.23 -8.44 9.17
CA GLN A 65 0.86 -7.48 9.30
C GLN A 65 1.55 -7.26 7.95
N GLY A 66 1.59 -6.00 7.50
CA GLY A 66 2.24 -5.63 6.24
C GLY A 66 1.58 -6.23 4.99
N ALA A 67 0.25 -6.43 4.99
CA ALA A 67 -0.48 -7.11 3.92
C ALA A 67 -0.14 -6.66 2.49
N PHE A 68 0.08 -5.35 2.24
CA PHE A 68 0.47 -4.88 0.91
C PHE A 68 1.86 -5.36 0.48
N LEU A 69 2.79 -5.54 1.42
CA LEU A 69 4.16 -5.97 1.16
C LEU A 69 4.25 -7.45 0.77
N THR A 70 3.20 -8.24 1.02
CA THR A 70 3.16 -9.66 0.59
C THR A 70 2.81 -9.78 -0.90
N ILE A 71 2.21 -8.75 -1.50
CA ILE A 71 1.76 -8.74 -2.89
C ILE A 71 2.89 -8.25 -3.80
N GLY A 72 3.31 -9.10 -4.74
CA GLY A 72 4.32 -8.77 -5.74
C GLY A 72 3.78 -7.91 -6.88
N ILE A 73 4.58 -6.96 -7.35
CA ILE A 73 4.32 -6.20 -8.57
C ILE A 73 5.02 -6.89 -9.75
N ALA A 74 4.29 -7.04 -10.86
CA ALA A 74 4.81 -7.55 -12.12
C ALA A 74 5.99 -6.72 -12.60
N GLU A 75 7.03 -7.35 -13.16
CA GLU A 75 8.31 -6.69 -13.43
C GLU A 75 8.17 -5.48 -14.35
N GLU A 76 7.32 -5.61 -15.37
CA GLU A 76 6.96 -4.57 -16.34
C GLU A 76 6.33 -3.31 -15.73
N HIS A 77 5.71 -3.42 -14.55
CA HIS A 77 5.06 -2.29 -13.87
C HIS A 77 5.94 -1.63 -12.80
N ARG A 78 7.07 -2.25 -12.41
CA ARG A 78 7.94 -1.73 -11.34
C ARG A 78 8.59 -0.40 -11.69
N ASP A 79 8.73 -0.12 -12.99
CA ASP A 79 9.30 1.14 -13.48
C ASP A 79 8.49 2.36 -13.00
N TYR A 80 7.16 2.26 -13.04
CA TYR A 80 6.25 3.33 -12.61
C TYR A 80 6.30 3.61 -11.10
N LEU A 81 6.91 2.71 -10.31
CA LEU A 81 7.03 2.81 -8.86
C LEU A 81 8.46 3.16 -8.42
N ARG A 82 9.22 3.85 -9.26
CA ARG A 82 10.55 4.36 -8.91
C ARG A 82 10.50 5.46 -7.85
N PHE A 83 11.52 5.53 -7.01
CA PHE A 83 11.74 6.61 -6.05
C PHE A 83 13.23 6.84 -5.85
N PHE A 84 13.59 8.07 -5.49
CA PHE A 84 14.96 8.42 -5.13
C PHE A 84 15.24 7.97 -3.69
N TRP A 85 16.45 7.51 -3.41
CA TRP A 85 16.94 7.23 -2.08
C TRP A 85 18.19 8.05 -1.84
N PHE A 86 18.21 8.80 -0.74
CA PHE A 86 19.32 9.68 -0.38
C PHE A 86 20.09 9.02 0.78
N PRO A 87 21.20 8.30 0.51
CA PRO A 87 21.97 7.63 1.55
C PRO A 87 22.64 8.62 2.50
N ASP A 88 23.06 9.77 1.99
CA ASP A 88 23.55 10.89 2.79
C ASP A 88 22.50 12.00 2.80
N LYS A 89 22.15 12.49 4.00
CA LYS A 89 21.19 13.59 4.17
C LYS A 89 21.80 14.95 3.87
N GLN A 90 23.13 15.08 3.95
CA GLN A 90 23.84 16.34 3.75
C GLN A 90 24.23 16.57 2.28
N ASP A 91 24.41 15.48 1.52
CA ASP A 91 24.68 15.55 0.09
C ASP A 91 23.46 15.16 -0.76
N SER A 92 22.68 16.17 -1.13
CA SER A 92 21.53 16.02 -2.03
C SER A 92 21.89 15.55 -3.46
N LYS A 93 23.16 15.60 -3.85
CA LYS A 93 23.62 15.15 -5.18
C LYS A 93 23.91 13.65 -5.22
N SER A 94 24.18 13.04 -4.07
CA SER A 94 24.35 11.60 -3.94
C SER A 94 23.00 10.93 -3.72
N TYR A 95 22.42 10.35 -4.77
CA TYR A 95 21.17 9.59 -4.68
C TYR A 95 21.23 8.27 -5.45
N LYS A 96 20.37 7.33 -5.06
CA LYS A 96 20.13 6.08 -5.76
C LYS A 96 18.69 6.06 -6.27
N ILE A 97 18.46 5.49 -7.45
CA ILE A 97 17.11 5.23 -7.95
C ILE A 97 16.73 3.81 -7.57
N LEU A 98 15.71 3.66 -6.74
CA LEU A 98 15.15 2.37 -6.34
C LEU A 98 13.76 2.19 -6.95
N ARG A 99 13.29 0.94 -7.02
CA ARG A 99 11.97 0.58 -7.53
C ARG A 99 11.25 -0.31 -6.53
N MET A 100 9.96 -0.06 -6.33
CA MET A 100 9.16 -0.93 -5.48
C MET A 100 8.90 -2.27 -6.19
N THR A 101 9.10 -3.37 -5.48
CA THR A 101 8.79 -4.73 -5.98
C THR A 101 7.47 -5.25 -5.43
N ARG A 102 6.92 -4.57 -4.43
CA ARG A 102 5.68 -4.91 -3.73
C ARG A 102 4.68 -3.75 -3.83
N VAL A 103 3.41 -4.00 -3.52
CA VAL A 103 2.38 -2.97 -3.55
C VAL A 103 2.71 -1.88 -2.51
N PRO A 104 2.91 -0.61 -2.92
CA PRO A 104 3.20 0.46 -1.98
C PRO A 104 1.92 1.02 -1.34
N PHE A 105 2.07 1.58 -0.14
CA PHE A 105 1.05 2.44 0.46
C PHE A 105 0.97 3.78 -0.26
N GLY A 106 -0.23 4.36 -0.34
CA GLY A 106 -0.46 5.69 -0.95
C GLY A 106 -0.83 5.69 -2.43
N VAL A 107 -0.77 4.53 -3.09
CA VAL A 107 -1.22 4.36 -4.49
C VAL A 107 -2.71 4.01 -4.53
N THR A 108 -3.45 4.63 -5.46
CA THR A 108 -4.93 4.55 -5.54
C THR A 108 -5.46 3.14 -5.80
N SER A 109 -4.70 2.30 -6.51
CA SER A 109 -5.08 0.92 -6.83
C SER A 109 -4.71 -0.09 -5.73
N SER A 110 -3.90 0.31 -4.74
CA SER A 110 -3.43 -0.59 -3.69
C SER A 110 -4.56 -1.27 -2.91
N PRO A 111 -5.61 -0.56 -2.44
CA PRO A 111 -6.70 -1.19 -1.69
C PRO A 111 -7.43 -2.27 -2.50
N PHE A 112 -7.66 -2.03 -3.79
CA PHE A 112 -8.26 -3.01 -4.68
C PHE A 112 -7.37 -4.25 -4.84
N MET A 113 -6.06 -4.06 -5.09
CA MET A 113 -5.12 -5.18 -5.24
C MET A 113 -5.11 -6.07 -4.00
N LEU A 114 -5.13 -5.49 -2.80
CA LEU A 114 -5.20 -6.24 -1.55
C LEU A 114 -6.51 -7.01 -1.41
N ALA A 115 -7.65 -6.34 -1.60
CA ALA A 115 -8.95 -6.97 -1.46
C ALA A 115 -9.18 -8.08 -2.51
N ALA A 116 -8.72 -7.88 -3.75
CA ALA A 116 -8.76 -8.88 -4.80
C ALA A 116 -7.89 -10.10 -4.46
N THR A 117 -6.68 -9.86 -3.94
CA THR A 117 -5.76 -10.93 -3.53
C THR A 117 -6.35 -11.76 -2.38
N ILE A 118 -6.90 -11.13 -1.35
CA ILE A 118 -7.57 -11.82 -0.24
C ILE A 118 -8.74 -12.66 -0.77
N LYS A 119 -9.61 -12.09 -1.61
CA LYS A 119 -10.74 -12.84 -2.21
C LYS A 119 -10.27 -14.01 -3.07
N TYR A 120 -9.20 -13.85 -3.83
CA TYR A 120 -8.62 -14.92 -4.64
C TYR A 120 -8.15 -16.08 -3.76
N HIS A 121 -7.39 -15.80 -2.70
CA HIS A 121 -6.91 -16.85 -1.80
C HIS A 121 -8.06 -17.53 -1.04
N ILE A 122 -9.05 -16.78 -0.54
CA ILE A 122 -10.23 -17.37 0.11
C ILE A 122 -10.97 -18.32 -0.84
N ARG A 123 -11.12 -17.97 -2.12
CA ARG A 123 -11.79 -18.83 -3.10
C ARG A 123 -10.96 -20.05 -3.49
N LYS A 124 -9.64 -19.91 -3.57
CA LYS A 124 -8.73 -20.99 -3.97
C LYS A 124 -8.61 -22.09 -2.91
N TYR A 125 -8.72 -21.73 -1.63
CA TYR A 125 -8.58 -22.63 -0.49
C TYR A 125 -9.91 -22.91 0.22
N LYS A 126 -11.03 -22.66 -0.45
CA LYS A 126 -12.33 -23.24 -0.11
C LYS A 126 -12.40 -24.66 -0.64
#